data_AF-A0A976P0K4-F1
#
_entry.id   AF-A0A976P0K4-F1
#
_cell.length_a   1.000
_cell.length_b   1.000
_cell.length_c   1.000
_cell.angle_alpha   90.00
_cell.angle_beta   90.00
_cell.angle_gamma   90.00
#
_symmetry.space_group_name_H-M   'P 1'
#
loop_
_entity.id
_entity.type
_entity.pdbx_description
1 polymer ?
#
loop_
_entity_poly.entity_id
_entity_poly.type
_entity_poly.pdbx_seq_one_letter_code
_entity_poly.pdbx_strand_id
1 'polypeptide(L)'
;MLNELLLLWSQRPAISLAVWLVLLVTVLYLAREPAHQLLKSTGRAIYRFMRSAARAVAHLEQRALQRNREIVLAQGREATEKFIEREFVRINEIVARDLSHYPALHRELTDAIERLENDYQAATDAPPLPPEWLSVVQTISELPRQGDPVVSSILENIQDEVVSAHEETLKAYQKSSAERHRLLSALQPQWRALAGKLSKTKDVVAITQERADAVDKHMANYEAIRDNEDSIARALMASSMTQFFISGLVLLVAVMGGLINFQLIAMPMAEMVGGNSYTGGFKTSDIAALVIIMVEIAMGLFLLESLRITKLFPVIAHMDDKMRKRMMVITFSILFILAGIEASLAYMRDLLALDREALKQSLAGVSALNAEFRWIPSIGQMVMGFILPFALAFVAIPLESFIHASRTVLGVMTVAVLRTLIICLRLVGGLAHQLSKMLVFGYDMLITVPLSLEKLVRQGINARHESRVAGSAEQPVVLSAEPTDSALESQLADKPRASRRRTKTAAPDTDLAAQQN
;
A
#
# COMPACT_ATOMS: atom_id res chain seq x y z
N MET A 1 34.53 52.00 -25.73
CA MET A 1 34.18 52.76 -24.51
C MET A 1 35.01 52.37 -23.28
N LEU A 2 35.26 51.08 -22.98
CA LEU A 2 36.15 50.69 -21.85
C LEU A 2 37.62 51.11 -22.03
N ASN A 3 38.17 51.09 -23.25
CA ASN A 3 39.56 51.50 -23.50
C ASN A 3 39.82 53.01 -23.38
N GLU A 4 38.84 53.86 -23.65
CA GLU A 4 39.01 55.32 -23.54
C GLU A 4 38.96 55.79 -22.07
N LEU A 5 38.14 55.14 -21.25
CA LEU A 5 38.12 55.35 -19.79
C LEU A 5 39.43 54.91 -19.11
N LEU A 6 40.10 53.89 -19.65
CA LEU A 6 41.38 53.40 -19.14
C LEU A 6 42.59 54.27 -19.53
N LEU A 7 42.47 55.17 -20.50
CA LEU A 7 43.54 56.07 -20.97
C LEU A 7 43.35 57.54 -20.53
N LEU A 8 42.34 57.80 -19.70
CA LEU A 8 41.88 59.15 -19.33
C LEU A 8 42.96 60.03 -18.66
N TRP A 9 43.94 59.41 -18.00
CA TRP A 9 45.00 60.11 -17.27
C TRP A 9 46.36 60.15 -18.00
N SER A 10 46.60 59.30 -19.02
CA SER A 10 47.86 59.25 -19.77
C SER A 10 47.74 58.42 -21.05
N GLN A 11 48.38 58.87 -22.14
CA GLN A 11 48.48 58.15 -23.42
C GLN A 11 49.24 56.82 -23.31
N ARG A 12 50.06 56.63 -22.26
CA ARG A 12 50.69 55.34 -21.94
C ARG A 12 49.74 54.51 -21.05
N PRO A 13 49.29 53.33 -21.50
CA PRO A 13 48.31 52.52 -20.77
C PRO A 13 48.81 52.09 -19.39
N ALA A 14 50.12 51.82 -19.25
CA ALA A 14 50.71 51.40 -17.98
C ALA A 14 50.60 52.45 -16.86
N ILE A 15 50.74 53.75 -17.18
CA ILE A 15 50.70 54.83 -16.20
C ILE A 15 49.27 55.11 -15.77
N SER A 16 48.33 55.13 -16.71
CA SER A 16 46.91 55.32 -16.41
C SER A 16 46.37 54.17 -15.55
N LEU A 17 46.80 52.92 -15.83
CA LEU A 17 46.44 51.75 -15.04
C LEU A 17 47.05 51.80 -13.62
N ALA A 18 48.27 52.30 -13.46
CA ALA A 18 48.88 52.52 -12.14
C ALA A 18 48.15 53.59 -11.32
N VAL A 19 47.74 54.71 -11.93
CA VAL A 19 46.95 55.76 -11.26
C VAL A 19 45.58 55.23 -10.84
N TRP A 20 44.90 54.48 -11.72
CA TRP A 20 43.64 53.82 -11.39
C TRP A 20 43.80 52.80 -10.26
N LEU A 21 44.89 52.05 -10.23
CA LEU A 21 45.18 51.08 -9.16
C LEU A 21 45.40 51.78 -7.83
N VAL A 22 46.18 52.86 -7.79
CA VAL A 22 46.37 53.67 -6.57
C VAL A 22 45.04 54.24 -6.09
N LEU A 23 44.25 54.84 -6.98
CA LEU A 23 42.95 55.43 -6.64
C LEU A 23 41.98 54.36 -6.12
N LEU A 24 41.94 53.18 -6.76
CA LEU A 24 41.14 52.04 -6.32
C LEU A 24 41.56 51.53 -4.94
N VAL A 25 42.86 51.42 -4.67
CA VAL A 25 43.40 51.03 -3.35
C VAL A 25 43.07 52.08 -2.29
N THR A 26 43.19 53.38 -2.59
CA THR A 26 42.82 54.46 -1.65
C THR A 26 41.33 54.44 -1.31
N VAL A 27 40.47 54.25 -2.31
CA VAL A 27 39.01 54.13 -2.11
C VAL A 27 38.67 52.88 -1.29
N LEU A 28 39.29 51.73 -1.59
CA LEU A 28 39.13 50.51 -0.82
C LEU A 28 39.59 50.68 0.64
N TYR A 29 40.69 51.40 0.87
CA TYR A 29 41.18 51.66 2.22
C TYR A 29 40.24 52.56 3.03
N LEU A 30 39.74 53.65 2.44
CA LEU A 30 38.78 54.54 3.09
C LEU A 30 37.44 53.83 3.38
N ALA A 31 37.03 52.95 2.48
CA ALA A 31 35.79 52.18 2.59
C ALA A 31 35.90 50.96 3.50
N ARG A 32 37.05 50.72 4.17
CA ARG A 32 37.30 49.48 4.91
C ARG A 32 36.23 49.19 5.96
N GLU A 33 35.98 50.12 6.88
CA GLU A 33 34.96 49.93 7.93
C GLU A 33 33.54 49.76 7.38
N PRO A 34 33.03 50.66 6.51
CA PRO A 34 31.68 50.49 5.98
C PRO A 34 31.54 49.21 5.14
N ALA A 35 32.56 48.81 4.38
CA ALA A 35 32.54 47.55 3.63
C ALA A 35 32.47 46.32 4.55
N HIS A 36 33.26 46.28 5.62
CA HIS A 36 33.21 45.20 6.61
C HIS A 36 31.84 45.12 7.30
N GLN A 37 31.28 46.27 7.67
CA GLN A 37 29.98 46.34 8.32
C GLN A 37 28.87 45.91 7.36
N LEU A 38 28.92 46.32 6.09
CA LEU A 38 27.97 45.89 5.05
C LEU A 38 28.06 44.38 4.80
N LEU A 39 29.25 43.83 4.58
CA LEU A 39 29.41 42.38 4.35
C LEU A 39 28.91 41.56 5.54
N LYS A 40 29.28 41.94 6.77
CA LYS A 40 28.85 41.25 8.01
C LYS A 40 27.37 41.43 8.31
N SER A 41 26.79 42.61 8.06
CA SER A 41 25.37 42.87 8.30
C SER A 41 24.49 42.16 7.29
N THR A 42 24.84 42.20 6.00
CA THR A 42 24.14 41.47 4.93
C THR A 42 24.19 39.96 5.16
N GLY A 43 25.37 39.40 5.48
CA GLY A 43 25.49 37.98 5.83
C GLY A 43 24.67 37.58 7.05
N ARG A 44 24.64 38.42 8.10
CA ARG A 44 23.79 38.19 9.29
C ARG A 44 22.30 38.34 8.99
N ALA A 45 21.90 39.28 8.14
CA ALA A 45 20.53 39.50 7.74
C ALA A 45 20.00 38.29 6.95
N ILE A 46 20.74 37.83 5.94
CA ILE A 46 20.41 36.63 5.17
C ILE A 46 20.34 35.40 6.09
N TYR A 47 21.31 35.22 6.98
CA TYR A 47 21.28 34.12 7.97
C TYR A 47 20.01 34.16 8.84
N ARG A 48 19.66 35.33 9.40
CA ARG A 48 18.48 35.48 10.25
C ARG A 48 17.18 35.23 9.49
N PHE A 49 17.07 35.75 8.26
CA PHE A 49 15.91 35.54 7.40
C PHE A 49 15.74 34.06 7.02
N MET A 50 16.82 33.38 6.63
CA MET A 50 16.77 31.95 6.33
C MET A 50 16.42 31.11 7.57
N ARG A 51 16.91 31.51 8.75
CA ARG A 51 16.58 30.85 10.03
C ARG A 51 15.11 31.04 10.40
N SER A 52 14.53 32.23 10.20
CA SER A 52 13.12 32.48 10.47
C SER A 52 12.23 31.74 9.46
N ALA A 53 12.57 31.76 8.18
CA ALA A 53 11.89 30.97 7.15
C ALA A 53 11.90 29.47 7.47
N ALA A 54 13.05 28.92 7.89
CA ALA A 54 13.16 27.51 8.29
C ALA A 54 12.26 27.17 9.49
N ARG A 55 12.02 28.09 10.42
CA ARG A 55 11.07 27.88 11.55
C ARG A 55 9.63 27.93 11.07
N ALA A 56 9.29 28.86 10.18
CA ALA A 56 7.95 28.95 9.59
C ALA A 56 7.59 27.67 8.83
N VAL A 57 8.52 27.16 8.01
CA VAL A 57 8.35 25.89 7.29
C VAL A 57 8.26 24.71 8.25
N ALA A 58 9.01 24.70 9.36
CA ALA A 58 8.89 23.65 10.38
C ALA A 58 7.50 23.60 11.03
N HIS A 59 6.84 24.75 11.24
CA HIS A 59 5.45 24.76 11.71
C HIS A 59 4.48 24.20 10.65
N LEU A 60 4.73 24.46 9.36
CA LEU A 60 3.93 23.85 8.28
C LEU A 60 4.15 22.34 8.22
N GLU A 61 5.38 21.85 8.40
CA GLU A 61 5.69 20.41 8.48
C GLU A 61 4.90 19.73 9.61
N GLN A 62 4.85 20.34 10.80
CA GLN A 62 4.10 19.80 11.94
C GLN A 62 2.59 19.73 11.66
N ARG A 63 2.01 20.79 11.07
CA ARG A 63 0.60 20.80 10.67
C ARG A 63 0.30 19.75 9.60
N ALA A 64 1.19 19.60 8.61
CA ALA A 64 1.04 18.59 7.57
C ALA A 64 1.11 17.17 8.14
N LEU A 65 2.02 16.90 9.08
CA LEU A 65 2.11 15.62 9.79
C LEU A 65 0.83 15.27 10.55
N GLN A 66 0.28 16.23 11.31
CA GLN A 66 -1.00 16.05 12.02
C GLN A 66 -2.15 15.79 11.04
N ARG A 67 -2.23 16.58 9.96
CA ARG A 67 -3.29 16.44 8.97
C ARG A 67 -3.22 15.10 8.23
N ASN A 68 -2.03 14.64 7.87
CA ASN A 68 -1.84 13.34 7.23
C ASN A 68 -2.28 12.21 8.16
N ARG A 69 -1.93 12.29 9.44
CA ARG A 69 -2.38 11.32 10.45
C ARG A 69 -3.90 11.28 10.57
N GLU A 70 -4.55 12.44 10.70
CA GLU A 70 -6.01 12.54 10.76
C GLU A 70 -6.67 11.90 9.54
N ILE A 71 -6.16 12.18 8.34
CA ILE A 71 -6.72 11.65 7.08
C ILE A 71 -6.59 10.13 7.04
N VAL A 72 -5.42 9.57 7.37
CA VAL A 72 -5.20 8.12 7.33
C VAL A 72 -6.07 7.40 8.37
N LEU A 73 -6.17 7.93 9.58
CA LEU A 73 -7.04 7.37 10.62
C LEU A 73 -8.52 7.48 10.25
N ALA A 74 -8.96 8.60 9.67
CA ALA A 74 -10.33 8.76 9.21
C ALA A 74 -10.69 7.79 8.08
N GLN A 75 -9.79 7.60 7.10
CA GLN A 75 -9.97 6.62 6.03
C GLN A 75 -10.01 5.18 6.57
N GLY A 76 -9.11 4.85 7.50
CA GLY A 76 -9.10 3.57 8.19
C GLY A 76 -10.38 3.30 8.96
N ARG A 77 -10.87 4.31 9.68
CA ARG A 77 -12.12 4.24 10.43
C ARG A 77 -13.30 3.95 9.52
N GLU A 78 -13.45 4.71 8.44
CA GLU A 78 -14.55 4.54 7.49
C GLU A 78 -14.52 3.15 6.83
N ALA A 79 -13.34 2.64 6.48
CA ALA A 79 -13.19 1.32 5.90
C ALA A 79 -13.55 0.20 6.89
N THR A 80 -13.06 0.28 8.13
CA THR A 80 -13.36 -0.70 9.18
C THR A 80 -14.83 -0.64 9.60
N GLU A 81 -15.43 0.55 9.70
CA GLU A 81 -16.85 0.73 10.02
C GLU A 81 -17.76 0.08 8.98
N LYS A 82 -17.52 0.33 7.68
CA LYS A 82 -18.26 -0.32 6.60
C LYS A 82 -18.04 -1.83 6.54
N PHE A 83 -16.88 -2.32 6.98
CA PHE A 83 -16.63 -3.75 7.06
C PHE A 83 -17.48 -4.36 8.18
N ILE A 84 -17.41 -3.77 9.37
CA ILE A 84 -18.16 -4.20 10.56
C ILE A 84 -19.66 -4.17 10.29
N GLU A 85 -20.19 -3.08 9.72
CA GLU A 85 -21.61 -2.95 9.39
C GLU A 85 -22.08 -4.07 8.44
N ARG A 86 -21.30 -4.36 7.38
CA ARG A 86 -21.63 -5.42 6.43
C ARG A 86 -21.61 -6.80 7.07
N GLU A 87 -20.62 -7.10 7.91
CA GLU A 87 -20.58 -8.37 8.62
C GLU A 87 -21.70 -8.48 9.66
N PHE A 88 -22.09 -7.41 10.34
CA PHE A 88 -23.26 -7.42 11.22
C PHE A 88 -24.56 -7.72 10.47
N VAL A 89 -24.80 -7.06 9.33
CA VAL A 89 -25.98 -7.35 8.48
C VAL A 89 -25.97 -8.80 8.03
N ARG A 90 -24.80 -9.30 7.59
CA ARG A 90 -24.66 -10.69 7.13
C ARG A 90 -24.85 -11.71 8.25
N ILE A 91 -24.27 -11.48 9.43
CA ILE A 91 -24.48 -12.33 10.61
C ILE A 91 -25.96 -12.32 10.98
N ASN A 92 -26.60 -11.15 10.99
CA ASN A 92 -28.03 -11.04 11.27
C ASN A 92 -28.89 -11.81 10.25
N GLU A 93 -28.57 -11.74 8.95
CA GLU A 93 -29.26 -12.52 7.92
C GLU A 93 -29.08 -14.03 8.12
N ILE A 94 -27.86 -14.49 8.43
CA ILE A 94 -27.57 -15.90 8.73
C ILE A 94 -28.33 -16.36 9.96
N VAL A 95 -28.23 -15.60 11.05
CA VAL A 95 -28.89 -15.89 12.32
C VAL A 95 -30.41 -15.88 12.15
N ALA A 96 -30.98 -14.90 11.46
CA ALA A 96 -32.43 -14.84 11.20
C ALA A 96 -32.91 -16.02 10.35
N ARG A 97 -32.17 -16.36 9.27
CA ARG A 97 -32.48 -17.50 8.42
C ARG A 97 -32.38 -18.82 9.20
N ASP A 98 -31.30 -19.02 9.93
CA ASP A 98 -31.00 -20.31 10.53
C ASP A 98 -31.77 -20.53 11.86
N LEU A 99 -32.03 -19.47 12.64
CA LEU A 99 -32.95 -19.52 13.78
C LEU A 99 -34.40 -19.76 13.34
N SER A 100 -34.80 -19.31 12.13
CA SER A 100 -36.17 -19.59 11.65
C SER A 100 -36.44 -21.08 11.45
N HIS A 101 -35.40 -21.87 11.14
CA HIS A 101 -35.50 -23.32 10.96
C HIS A 101 -35.33 -24.09 12.27
N TYR A 102 -34.79 -23.46 13.32
CA TYR A 102 -34.51 -24.13 14.59
C TYR A 102 -35.76 -24.75 15.26
N PRO A 103 -36.93 -24.07 15.35
CA PRO A 103 -38.13 -24.68 15.93
C PRO A 103 -38.61 -25.93 15.18
N ALA A 104 -38.53 -25.91 13.84
CA ALA A 104 -38.89 -27.06 13.02
C ALA A 104 -37.91 -28.22 13.21
N LEU A 105 -36.61 -27.93 13.25
CA LEU A 105 -35.56 -28.92 13.46
C LEU A 105 -35.62 -29.52 14.87
N HIS A 106 -35.94 -28.71 15.89
CA HIS A 106 -36.21 -29.15 17.25
C HIS A 106 -37.40 -30.11 17.31
N ARG A 107 -38.52 -29.76 16.67
CA ARG A 107 -39.69 -30.62 16.60
C ARG A 107 -39.41 -31.94 15.86
N GLU A 108 -38.73 -31.89 14.72
CA GLU A 108 -38.33 -33.10 13.99
C GLU A 108 -37.38 -34.00 14.79
N LEU A 109 -36.49 -33.42 15.59
CA LEU A 109 -35.63 -34.16 16.53
C LEU A 109 -36.47 -34.86 17.59
N THR A 110 -37.41 -34.15 18.22
CA THR A 110 -38.32 -34.72 19.22
C THR A 110 -39.16 -35.85 18.64
N ASP A 111 -39.80 -35.63 17.50
CA ASP A 111 -40.63 -36.64 16.81
C ASP A 111 -39.81 -37.87 16.41
N ALA A 112 -38.56 -37.67 15.96
CA ALA A 112 -37.69 -38.77 15.59
C ALA A 112 -37.17 -39.54 16.80
N ILE A 113 -36.90 -38.89 17.93
CA ILE A 113 -36.54 -39.54 19.19
C ILE A 113 -37.71 -40.39 19.69
N GLU A 114 -38.94 -39.85 19.70
CA GLU A 114 -40.14 -40.57 20.13
C GLU A 114 -40.42 -41.79 19.25
N ARG A 115 -40.25 -41.69 17.92
CA ARG A 115 -40.35 -42.84 17.02
C ARG A 115 -39.29 -43.89 17.28
N LEU A 116 -38.04 -43.47 17.47
CA LEU A 116 -36.94 -44.37 17.78
C LEU A 116 -37.19 -45.14 19.08
N GLU A 117 -37.73 -44.45 20.09
CA GLU A 117 -38.11 -45.03 21.38
C GLU A 117 -39.25 -46.04 21.23
N ASN A 118 -40.29 -45.70 20.47
CA ASN A 118 -41.40 -46.62 20.19
C ASN A 118 -40.96 -47.87 19.41
N ASP A 119 -40.16 -47.70 18.35
CA ASP A 119 -39.62 -48.80 17.55
C ASP A 119 -38.69 -49.71 18.39
N TYR A 120 -37.93 -49.12 19.33
CA TYR A 120 -37.09 -49.86 20.28
C TYR A 120 -37.92 -50.65 21.30
N GLN A 121 -38.98 -50.05 21.85
CA GLN A 121 -39.90 -50.73 22.76
C GLN A 121 -40.61 -51.90 22.06
N ALA A 122 -41.11 -51.69 20.83
CA ALA A 122 -41.72 -52.74 20.02
C ALA A 122 -40.75 -53.89 19.67
N ALA A 123 -39.45 -53.60 19.59
CA ALA A 123 -38.42 -54.61 19.40
C ALA A 123 -38.05 -55.38 20.69
N THR A 124 -38.55 -54.95 21.85
CA THR A 124 -38.25 -55.52 23.18
C THR A 124 -39.33 -56.49 23.66
N ASP A 125 -40.48 -56.59 22.97
CA ASP A 125 -41.57 -57.51 23.34
C ASP A 125 -41.08 -58.96 23.53
N ALA A 126 -41.52 -59.56 24.63
CA ALA A 126 -41.07 -60.87 25.07
C ALA A 126 -41.41 -61.94 24.01
N PRO A 127 -40.46 -62.84 23.66
CA PRO A 127 -40.73 -63.92 22.71
C PRO A 127 -41.93 -64.74 23.21
N PRO A 128 -42.75 -65.31 22.29
CA PRO A 128 -43.78 -66.25 22.70
C PRO A 128 -43.11 -67.36 23.50
N LEU A 129 -43.53 -67.53 24.76
CA LEU A 129 -43.04 -68.63 25.60
C LEU A 129 -43.29 -69.93 24.84
N PRO A 130 -42.31 -70.86 24.80
CA PRO A 130 -42.59 -72.18 24.25
C PRO A 130 -43.78 -72.76 25.01
N PRO A 131 -44.76 -73.37 24.33
CA PRO A 131 -45.89 -73.99 25.02
C PRO A 131 -45.36 -75.01 26.02
N GLU A 132 -46.09 -75.22 27.11
CA GLU A 132 -45.80 -76.17 28.18
C GLU A 132 -45.93 -77.65 27.70
N TRP A 133 -45.31 -78.01 26.57
CA TRP A 133 -45.27 -79.38 26.02
C TRP A 133 -44.69 -80.38 27.01
N LEU A 134 -43.79 -79.92 27.90
CA LEU A 134 -43.25 -80.71 29.00
C LEU A 134 -44.35 -81.25 29.91
N SER A 135 -45.37 -80.44 30.22
CA SER A 135 -46.50 -80.88 31.05
C SER A 135 -47.34 -81.94 30.33
N VAL A 136 -47.59 -81.75 29.03
CA VAL A 136 -48.38 -82.67 28.19
C VAL A 136 -47.67 -84.01 28.02
N VAL A 137 -46.36 -84.00 27.72
CA VAL A 137 -45.54 -85.20 27.60
C VAL A 137 -45.42 -85.94 28.94
N GLN A 138 -45.30 -85.22 30.05
CA GLN A 138 -45.24 -85.79 31.39
C GLN A 138 -46.57 -86.46 31.77
N THR A 139 -47.72 -85.80 31.55
CA THR A 139 -49.06 -86.39 31.76
C THR A 139 -49.29 -87.65 30.90
N ILE A 140 -48.71 -87.72 29.71
CA ILE A 140 -48.84 -88.89 28.82
C ILE A 140 -47.92 -90.03 29.23
N SER A 141 -46.73 -89.73 29.75
CA SER A 141 -45.79 -90.74 30.26
C SER A 141 -46.32 -91.49 31.50
N GLU A 142 -47.30 -90.91 32.19
CA GLU A 142 -47.98 -91.50 33.36
C GLU A 142 -49.15 -92.43 33.00
N LEU A 143 -49.57 -92.50 31.72
CA LEU A 143 -50.64 -93.40 31.26
C LEU A 143 -50.16 -94.86 31.11
N PRO A 144 -50.93 -95.86 31.57
CA PRO A 144 -50.51 -97.27 31.53
C PRO A 144 -50.43 -97.83 30.10
N ARG A 145 -49.25 -98.35 29.73
CA ARG A 145 -48.99 -98.98 28.42
C ARG A 145 -49.47 -100.43 28.38
N GLN A 146 -50.77 -100.66 28.13
CA GLN A 146 -51.27 -101.96 27.67
C GLN A 146 -51.51 -101.90 26.16
N GLY A 147 -51.05 -102.93 25.42
CA GLY A 147 -50.93 -102.95 23.96
C GLY A 147 -52.24 -102.99 23.18
N ASP A 148 -53.08 -101.98 23.36
CA ASP A 148 -54.32 -101.77 22.63
C ASP A 148 -54.04 -100.83 21.43
N PRO A 149 -54.40 -101.18 20.18
CA PRO A 149 -54.22 -100.32 19.00
C PRO A 149 -54.81 -98.91 19.15
N VAL A 150 -55.78 -98.70 20.05
CA VAL A 150 -56.35 -97.38 20.39
C VAL A 150 -55.36 -96.49 21.16
N VAL A 151 -54.52 -97.06 22.05
CA VAL A 151 -53.51 -96.28 22.79
C VAL A 151 -52.35 -95.89 21.87
N SER A 152 -52.00 -96.77 20.92
CA SER A 152 -50.99 -96.45 19.90
C SER A 152 -51.43 -95.28 19.01
N SER A 153 -52.69 -95.26 18.56
CA SER A 153 -53.20 -94.16 17.73
C SER A 153 -53.36 -92.85 18.51
N ILE A 154 -53.69 -92.90 19.80
CA ILE A 154 -53.71 -91.71 20.67
C ILE A 154 -52.30 -91.17 20.87
N LEU A 155 -51.31 -92.03 21.14
CA LEU A 155 -49.91 -91.59 21.28
C LEU A 155 -49.35 -91.03 19.97
N GLU A 156 -49.72 -91.60 18.82
CA GLU A 156 -49.37 -91.11 17.50
C GLU A 156 -50.02 -89.75 17.20
N ASN A 157 -51.32 -89.58 17.48
CA ASN A 157 -52.00 -88.28 17.36
C ASN A 157 -51.39 -87.21 18.26
N ILE A 158 -51.01 -87.54 19.50
CA ILE A 158 -50.40 -86.57 20.40
C ILE A 158 -48.95 -86.27 19.99
N GLN A 159 -48.20 -87.26 19.51
CA GLN A 159 -46.89 -87.03 18.92
C GLN A 159 -47.00 -86.08 17.73
N ASP A 160 -47.97 -86.29 16.83
CA ASP A 160 -48.23 -85.43 15.68
C ASP A 160 -48.66 -84.02 16.11
N GLU A 161 -49.47 -83.88 17.16
CA GLU A 161 -49.92 -82.58 17.67
C GLU A 161 -48.80 -81.80 18.38
N VAL A 162 -47.95 -82.49 19.15
CA VAL A 162 -46.73 -81.91 19.77
C VAL A 162 -45.74 -81.46 18.69
N VAL A 163 -45.54 -82.28 17.64
CA VAL A 163 -44.66 -81.92 16.52
C VAL A 163 -45.22 -80.73 15.72
N SER A 164 -46.52 -80.77 15.39
CA SER A 164 -47.21 -79.70 14.66
C SER A 164 -47.14 -78.37 15.40
N ALA A 165 -47.39 -78.39 16.70
CA ALA A 165 -47.43 -77.18 17.49
C ALA A 165 -46.02 -76.72 17.95
N HIS A 166 -45.03 -77.62 18.02
CA HIS A 166 -43.61 -77.24 18.07
C HIS A 166 -43.20 -76.52 16.78
N GLU A 167 -43.55 -77.04 15.60
CA GLU A 167 -43.30 -76.36 14.33
C GLU A 167 -43.98 -74.99 14.26
N GLU A 168 -45.22 -74.88 14.76
CA GLU A 168 -45.96 -73.62 14.80
C GLU A 168 -45.31 -72.60 15.74
N THR A 169 -44.87 -73.03 16.92
CA THR A 169 -44.11 -72.20 17.88
C THR A 169 -42.78 -71.76 17.28
N LEU A 170 -42.07 -72.65 16.60
CA LEU A 170 -40.77 -72.36 15.99
C LEU A 170 -40.92 -71.39 14.82
N LYS A 171 -41.98 -71.53 13.99
CA LYS A 171 -42.37 -70.56 12.96
C LYS A 171 -42.74 -69.20 13.58
N ALA A 172 -43.50 -69.17 14.67
CA ALA A 172 -43.87 -67.94 15.38
C ALA A 172 -42.64 -67.23 15.99
N TYR A 173 -41.71 -67.99 16.58
CA TYR A 173 -40.45 -67.49 17.11
C TYR A 173 -39.54 -66.93 16.00
N GLN A 174 -39.38 -67.67 14.89
CA GLN A 174 -38.62 -67.20 13.73
C GLN A 174 -39.22 -65.92 13.15
N LYS A 175 -40.55 -65.85 13.02
CA LYS A 175 -41.27 -64.66 12.54
C LYS A 175 -41.05 -63.46 13.48
N SER A 176 -41.24 -63.64 14.79
CA SER A 176 -40.99 -62.59 15.80
C SER A 176 -39.53 -62.11 15.80
N SER A 177 -38.57 -63.03 15.67
CA SER A 177 -37.15 -62.70 15.61
C SER A 177 -36.77 -61.93 14.34
N ALA A 178 -37.32 -62.34 13.18
CA ALA A 178 -37.16 -61.63 11.91
C ALA A 178 -37.77 -60.22 11.97
N GLU A 179 -38.93 -60.07 12.62
CA GLU A 179 -39.60 -58.78 12.81
C GLU A 179 -38.78 -57.83 13.70
N ARG A 180 -38.22 -58.34 14.81
CA ARG A 180 -37.28 -57.58 15.66
C ARG A 180 -36.02 -57.16 14.91
N HIS A 181 -35.40 -58.07 14.15
CA HIS A 181 -34.24 -57.74 13.33
C HIS A 181 -34.58 -56.71 12.25
N ARG A 182 -35.79 -56.75 11.69
CA ARG A 182 -36.27 -55.75 10.73
C ARG A 182 -36.44 -54.38 11.37
N LEU A 183 -37.04 -54.31 12.56
CA LEU A 183 -37.18 -53.08 13.33
C LEU A 183 -35.81 -52.48 13.69
N LEU A 184 -34.91 -53.29 14.26
CA LEU A 184 -33.55 -52.87 14.61
C LEU A 184 -32.74 -52.40 13.39
N SER A 185 -32.88 -53.09 12.25
CA SER A 185 -32.30 -52.68 10.97
C SER A 185 -32.82 -51.31 10.51
N ALA A 186 -34.13 -51.06 10.67
CA ALA A 186 -34.77 -49.80 10.32
C ALA A 186 -34.38 -48.62 11.23
N LEU A 187 -33.92 -48.87 12.45
CA LEU A 187 -33.42 -47.82 13.37
C LEU A 187 -32.10 -47.20 12.91
N GLN A 188 -31.22 -47.98 12.27
CA GLN A 188 -29.91 -47.52 11.82
C GLN A 188 -29.96 -46.29 10.87
N PRO A 189 -30.76 -46.28 9.78
CA PRO A 189 -30.88 -45.11 8.92
C PRO A 189 -31.54 -43.92 9.62
N GLN A 190 -32.48 -44.13 10.56
CA GLN A 190 -33.07 -43.05 11.35
C GLN A 190 -32.04 -42.36 12.24
N TRP A 191 -31.22 -43.14 12.95
CA TRP A 191 -30.11 -42.63 13.76
C TRP A 191 -29.10 -41.84 12.94
N ARG A 192 -28.72 -42.34 11.76
CA ARG A 192 -27.83 -41.63 10.82
C ARG A 192 -28.45 -40.32 10.33
N ALA A 193 -29.75 -40.31 10.02
CA ALA A 193 -30.45 -39.10 9.60
C ALA A 193 -30.47 -38.04 10.72
N LEU A 194 -30.70 -38.46 11.96
CA LEU A 194 -30.69 -37.58 13.14
C LEU A 194 -29.31 -36.99 13.40
N ALA A 195 -28.26 -37.83 13.34
CA ALA A 195 -26.87 -37.38 13.44
C ALA A 195 -26.50 -36.39 12.32
N GLY A 196 -26.96 -36.64 11.09
CA GLY A 196 -26.76 -35.74 9.95
C GLY A 196 -27.42 -34.37 10.15
N LYS A 197 -28.65 -34.32 10.68
CA LYS A 197 -29.33 -33.06 11.00
C LYS A 197 -28.61 -32.28 12.10
N LEU A 198 -28.20 -32.96 13.18
CA LEU A 198 -27.46 -32.35 14.28
C LEU A 198 -26.09 -31.80 13.82
N SER A 199 -25.41 -32.51 12.90
CA SER A 199 -24.16 -32.05 12.29
C SER A 199 -24.35 -30.73 11.54
N LYS A 200 -25.43 -30.58 10.77
CA LYS A 200 -25.71 -29.32 10.05
C LYS A 200 -25.90 -28.16 11.01
N THR A 201 -26.58 -28.36 12.14
CA THR A 201 -26.71 -27.34 13.18
C THR A 201 -25.36 -26.97 13.79
N LYS A 202 -24.49 -27.96 14.03
CA LYS A 202 -23.11 -27.71 14.50
C LYS A 202 -22.32 -26.86 13.49
N ASP A 203 -22.41 -27.15 12.20
CA ASP A 203 -21.71 -26.41 11.14
C ASP A 203 -22.15 -24.94 11.08
N VAL A 204 -23.47 -24.68 11.22
CA VAL A 204 -24.02 -23.32 11.28
C VAL A 204 -23.49 -22.55 12.48
N VAL A 205 -23.46 -23.18 13.66
CA VAL A 205 -22.92 -22.56 14.88
C VAL A 205 -21.42 -22.25 14.71
N ALA A 206 -20.66 -23.17 14.12
CA ALA A 206 -19.24 -22.98 13.86
C ALA A 206 -18.98 -21.80 12.90
N ILE A 207 -19.74 -21.70 11.79
CA ILE A 207 -19.63 -20.58 10.85
C ILE A 207 -20.00 -19.25 11.52
N THR A 208 -21.01 -19.24 12.37
CA THR A 208 -21.43 -18.03 13.10
C THR A 208 -20.35 -17.59 14.08
N GLN A 209 -19.72 -18.53 14.76
CA GLN A 209 -18.62 -18.25 15.69
C GLN A 209 -17.37 -17.74 14.97
N GLU A 210 -16.97 -18.35 13.85
CA GLU A 210 -15.84 -17.88 13.03
C GLU A 210 -16.05 -16.43 12.56
N ARG A 211 -17.28 -16.08 12.17
CA ARG A 211 -17.63 -14.71 11.77
C ARG A 211 -17.63 -13.74 12.96
N ALA A 212 -18.12 -14.15 14.12
CA ALA A 212 -18.03 -13.35 15.34
C ALA A 212 -16.58 -13.04 15.71
N ASP A 213 -15.69 -14.04 15.68
CA ASP A 213 -14.25 -13.86 15.92
C ASP A 213 -13.61 -12.90 14.92
N ALA A 214 -14.03 -12.95 13.65
CA ALA A 214 -13.58 -12.01 12.63
C ALA A 214 -14.04 -10.58 12.96
N VAL A 215 -15.29 -10.39 13.35
CA VAL A 215 -15.82 -9.08 13.78
C VAL A 215 -15.06 -8.56 14.99
N ASP A 216 -14.77 -9.39 15.99
CA ASP A 216 -14.01 -8.99 17.18
C ASP A 216 -12.61 -8.46 16.82
N LYS A 217 -11.90 -9.12 15.90
CA LYS A 217 -10.60 -8.63 15.40
C LYS A 217 -10.72 -7.26 14.73
N HIS A 218 -11.76 -7.07 13.91
CA HIS A 218 -12.00 -5.79 13.25
C HIS A 218 -12.48 -4.72 14.24
N MET A 219 -13.20 -5.09 15.29
CA MET A 219 -13.64 -4.20 16.36
C MET A 219 -12.45 -3.74 17.22
N ALA A 220 -11.51 -4.63 17.53
CA ALA A 220 -10.26 -4.28 18.20
C ALA A 220 -9.43 -3.28 17.37
N ASN A 221 -9.33 -3.50 16.05
CA ASN A 221 -8.69 -2.54 15.15
C ASN A 221 -9.46 -1.20 15.11
N TYR A 222 -10.79 -1.22 15.13
CA TYR A 222 -11.60 -0.01 15.18
C TYR A 222 -11.37 0.79 16.46
N GLU A 223 -11.30 0.11 17.61
CA GLU A 223 -11.00 0.73 18.90
C GLU A 223 -9.61 1.35 18.91
N ALA A 224 -8.60 0.65 18.39
CA ALA A 224 -7.25 1.20 18.26
C ALA A 224 -7.17 2.43 17.31
N ILE A 225 -7.99 2.45 16.24
CA ILE A 225 -8.14 3.64 15.37
C ILE A 225 -8.82 4.78 16.15
N ARG A 226 -9.86 4.49 16.93
CA ARG A 226 -10.59 5.47 17.75
C ARG A 226 -9.69 6.09 18.81
N ASP A 227 -8.81 5.29 19.41
CA ASP A 227 -7.86 5.72 20.43
C ASP A 227 -6.65 6.46 19.83
N ASN A 228 -6.65 6.69 18.51
CA ASN A 228 -5.60 7.37 17.75
C ASN A 228 -4.22 6.74 17.94
N GLU A 229 -4.12 5.42 18.02
CA GLU A 229 -2.84 4.77 18.30
C GLU A 229 -1.80 4.99 17.18
N ASP A 230 -0.56 5.31 17.56
CA ASP A 230 0.52 5.60 16.61
C ASP A 230 0.94 4.36 15.79
N SER A 231 0.81 3.17 16.36
CA SER A 231 1.13 1.89 15.71
C SER A 231 0.23 1.66 14.49
N ILE A 232 -1.07 1.90 14.66
CA ILE A 232 -2.09 1.73 13.62
C ILE A 232 -1.91 2.76 12.51
N ALA A 233 -1.69 4.04 12.85
CA ALA A 233 -1.43 5.07 11.84
C ALA A 233 -0.23 4.72 10.95
N ARG A 234 0.86 4.19 11.54
CA ARG A 234 2.03 3.72 10.78
C ARG A 234 1.70 2.49 9.93
N ALA A 235 0.96 1.53 10.46
CA ALA A 235 0.55 0.33 9.71
C ALA A 235 -0.32 0.68 8.49
N LEU A 236 -1.29 1.59 8.64
CA LEU A 236 -2.13 2.05 7.53
C LEU A 236 -1.33 2.86 6.49
N MET A 237 -0.37 3.68 6.92
CA MET A 237 0.54 4.36 5.99
C MET A 237 1.40 3.36 5.19
N ALA A 238 1.95 2.34 5.86
CA ALA A 238 2.72 1.30 5.20
C ALA A 238 1.87 0.50 4.21
N SER A 239 0.64 0.13 4.60
CA SER A 239 -0.33 -0.54 3.73
C SER A 239 -0.66 0.31 2.49
N SER A 240 -0.92 1.61 2.68
CA SER A 240 -1.18 2.55 1.58
C SER A 240 0.03 2.64 0.63
N MET A 241 1.25 2.61 1.16
CA MET A 241 2.47 2.64 0.34
C MET A 241 2.56 1.40 -0.56
N THR A 242 2.32 0.21 -0.01
CA THR A 242 2.30 -1.04 -0.78
C THR A 242 1.21 -1.01 -1.86
N GLN A 243 0.00 -0.54 -1.51
CA GLN A 243 -1.09 -0.40 -2.47
C GLN A 243 -0.76 0.59 -3.59
N PHE A 244 -0.10 1.72 -3.29
CA PHE A 244 0.34 2.68 -4.30
C PHE A 244 1.25 2.05 -5.36
N PHE A 245 2.22 1.24 -4.94
CA PHE A 245 3.12 0.56 -5.88
C PHE A 245 2.43 -0.56 -6.66
N ILE A 246 1.62 -1.39 -6.01
CA ILE A 246 0.89 -2.47 -6.68
C ILE A 246 -0.06 -1.88 -7.72
N SER A 247 -0.91 -0.91 -7.33
CA SER A 247 -1.85 -0.27 -8.24
C SER A 247 -1.14 0.55 -9.32
N GLY A 248 -0.02 1.20 -8.99
CA GLY A 248 0.81 1.91 -9.97
C GLY A 248 1.44 1.01 -11.01
N LEU A 249 1.91 -0.18 -10.62
CA LEU A 249 2.44 -1.20 -11.55
C LEU A 249 1.33 -1.69 -12.49
N VAL A 250 0.15 -1.99 -11.96
CA VAL A 250 -0.99 -2.42 -12.78
C VAL A 250 -1.43 -1.30 -13.73
N LEU A 251 -1.44 -0.05 -13.27
CA LEU A 251 -1.75 1.11 -14.11
C LEU A 251 -0.69 1.32 -15.21
N LEU A 252 0.58 1.04 -14.95
CA LEU A 252 1.64 1.05 -15.97
C LEU A 252 1.37 0.01 -17.06
N VAL A 253 0.99 -1.22 -16.68
CA VAL A 253 0.61 -2.27 -17.63
C VAL A 253 -0.61 -1.84 -18.44
N ALA A 254 -1.58 -1.19 -17.81
CA ALA A 254 -2.75 -0.63 -18.50
C ALA A 254 -2.38 0.45 -19.52
N VAL A 255 -1.47 1.37 -19.18
CA VAL A 255 -0.94 2.37 -20.12
C VAL A 255 -0.27 1.69 -21.32
N MET A 256 0.50 0.63 -21.08
CA MET A 256 1.08 -0.17 -22.18
C MET A 256 0.00 -0.82 -23.05
N GLY A 257 -1.07 -1.36 -22.45
CA GLY A 257 -2.24 -1.86 -23.18
C GLY A 257 -2.90 -0.78 -24.04
N GLY A 258 -3.03 0.44 -23.50
CA GLY A 258 -3.56 1.60 -24.22
C GLY A 258 -2.67 2.05 -25.38
N LEU A 259 -1.33 1.96 -25.22
CA LEU A 259 -0.39 2.22 -26.31
C LEU A 259 -0.49 1.18 -27.43
N ILE A 260 -0.69 -0.10 -27.09
CA ILE A 260 -0.93 -1.16 -28.08
C ILE A 260 -2.24 -0.89 -28.83
N ASN A 261 -3.31 -0.54 -28.10
CA ASN A 261 -4.59 -0.17 -28.68
C ASN A 261 -4.46 1.06 -29.63
N PHE A 262 -3.74 2.10 -29.20
CA PHE A 262 -3.43 3.26 -30.04
C PHE A 262 -2.70 2.88 -31.33
N GLN A 263 -1.71 2.00 -31.26
CA GLN A 263 -0.98 1.53 -32.44
C GLN A 263 -1.82 0.64 -33.37
N LEU A 264 -2.85 -0.05 -32.85
CA LEU A 264 -3.80 -0.79 -33.68
C LEU A 264 -4.68 0.17 -34.50
N ILE A 265 -5.04 1.33 -33.94
CA ILE A 265 -6.04 2.24 -34.50
C ILE A 265 -5.42 3.36 -35.35
N ALA A 266 -4.28 3.92 -34.93
CA ALA A 266 -3.77 5.18 -35.48
C ALA A 266 -3.46 5.11 -37.00
N MET A 267 -2.96 3.97 -37.49
CA MET A 267 -2.59 3.83 -38.90
C MET A 267 -3.81 3.77 -39.84
N PRO A 268 -4.81 2.91 -39.62
CA PRO A 268 -6.08 2.95 -40.36
C PRO A 268 -6.76 4.33 -40.32
N MET A 269 -6.75 4.99 -39.16
CA MET A 269 -7.34 6.32 -39.00
C MET A 269 -6.62 7.39 -39.82
N ALA A 270 -5.31 7.25 -40.02
CA ALA A 270 -4.56 8.12 -40.92
C ALA A 270 -5.02 8.00 -42.37
N GLU A 271 -5.50 6.85 -42.80
CA GLU A 271 -6.01 6.71 -44.16
C GLU A 271 -7.43 7.25 -44.30
N MET A 272 -8.27 7.04 -43.29
CA MET A 272 -9.67 7.49 -43.29
C MET A 272 -9.82 9.01 -43.10
N VAL A 273 -9.00 9.61 -42.24
CA VAL A 273 -9.10 11.04 -41.87
C VAL A 273 -8.04 11.89 -42.58
N GLY A 274 -7.13 11.26 -43.32
CA GLY A 274 -6.07 11.90 -44.09
C GLY A 274 -4.77 12.08 -43.29
N GLY A 275 -3.75 11.29 -43.62
CA GLY A 275 -2.53 11.13 -42.80
C GLY A 275 -1.56 12.31 -42.86
N ASN A 276 -1.77 13.20 -43.82
CA ASN A 276 -1.08 14.48 -43.94
C ASN A 276 -1.93 15.66 -43.46
N SER A 277 -3.12 15.40 -42.90
CA SER A 277 -3.91 16.45 -42.24
C SER A 277 -3.35 16.66 -40.82
N TYR A 278 -3.00 17.90 -40.53
CA TYR A 278 -2.53 18.31 -39.22
C TYR A 278 -3.54 19.27 -38.61
N THR A 279 -3.89 19.03 -37.36
CA THR A 279 -4.70 19.97 -36.56
C THR A 279 -3.76 20.58 -35.53
N GLY A 280 -3.24 21.77 -35.82
CA GLY A 280 -2.16 22.38 -35.05
C GLY A 280 -0.83 21.65 -35.26
N GLY A 281 -0.17 21.23 -34.17
CA GLY A 281 1.13 20.54 -34.21
C GLY A 281 1.06 19.00 -34.24
N PHE A 282 -0.13 18.42 -34.21
CA PHE A 282 -0.35 16.96 -34.15
C PHE A 282 -1.09 16.47 -35.41
N LYS A 283 -0.85 15.21 -35.80
CA LYS A 283 -1.59 14.56 -36.90
C LYS A 283 -3.04 14.34 -36.48
N THR A 284 -3.99 14.63 -37.37
CA THR A 284 -5.43 14.44 -37.07
C THR A 284 -5.75 12.97 -36.77
N SER A 285 -5.02 12.02 -37.37
CA SER A 285 -5.12 10.58 -37.09
C SER A 285 -4.84 10.23 -35.63
N ASP A 286 -3.82 10.84 -35.05
CA ASP A 286 -3.36 10.56 -33.69
C ASP A 286 -4.38 11.12 -32.69
N ILE A 287 -4.92 12.31 -32.97
CA ILE A 287 -6.00 12.92 -32.18
C ILE A 287 -7.25 12.03 -32.23
N ALA A 288 -7.65 11.55 -33.42
CA ALA A 288 -8.83 10.72 -33.57
C ALA A 288 -8.71 9.38 -32.83
N ALA A 289 -7.55 8.72 -32.92
CA ALA A 289 -7.27 7.50 -32.16
C ALA A 289 -7.30 7.73 -30.64
N LEU A 290 -6.70 8.84 -30.16
CA LEU A 290 -6.74 9.20 -28.74
C LEU A 290 -8.16 9.45 -28.25
N VAL A 291 -9.01 10.12 -29.05
CA VAL A 291 -10.41 10.40 -28.69
C VAL A 291 -11.20 9.11 -28.51
N ILE A 292 -11.02 8.12 -29.40
CA ILE A 292 -11.68 6.81 -29.26
C ILE A 292 -11.30 6.16 -27.93
N ILE A 293 -10.00 6.05 -27.65
CA ILE A 293 -9.49 5.45 -26.40
C ILE A 293 -9.97 6.21 -25.17
N MET A 294 -10.01 7.55 -25.22
CA MET A 294 -10.51 8.38 -24.11
C MET A 294 -11.99 8.15 -23.84
N VAL A 295 -12.82 8.08 -24.89
CA VAL A 295 -14.24 7.76 -24.75
C VAL A 295 -14.42 6.37 -24.17
N GLU A 296 -13.61 5.42 -24.61
CA GLU A 296 -13.66 4.04 -24.18
C GLU A 296 -13.28 3.86 -22.70
N ILE A 297 -12.16 4.46 -22.26
CA ILE A 297 -11.78 4.51 -20.84
C ILE A 297 -12.89 5.19 -20.00
N ALA A 298 -13.48 6.28 -20.50
CA ALA A 298 -14.57 6.96 -19.81
C ALA A 298 -15.81 6.06 -19.68
N MET A 299 -16.23 5.38 -20.75
CA MET A 299 -17.37 4.45 -20.71
C MET A 299 -17.09 3.25 -19.81
N GLY A 300 -15.87 2.72 -19.82
CA GLY A 300 -15.43 1.64 -18.93
C GLY A 300 -15.51 2.02 -17.46
N LEU A 301 -15.06 3.22 -17.14
CA LEU A 301 -15.15 3.77 -15.80
C LEU A 301 -16.62 3.97 -15.35
N PHE A 302 -17.50 4.48 -16.22
CA PHE A 302 -18.94 4.59 -15.90
C PHE A 302 -19.61 3.22 -15.74
N LEU A 303 -19.19 2.22 -16.52
CA LEU A 303 -19.70 0.85 -16.43
C LEU A 303 -19.35 0.23 -15.06
N LEU A 304 -18.09 0.33 -14.63
CA LEU A 304 -17.63 -0.23 -13.36
C LEU A 304 -18.22 0.49 -12.14
N GLU A 305 -18.41 1.80 -12.24
CA GLU A 305 -19.11 2.58 -11.22
C GLU A 305 -20.60 2.17 -11.13
N SER A 306 -21.26 1.98 -12.27
CA SER A 306 -22.65 1.49 -12.33
C SER A 306 -22.81 0.06 -11.79
N LEU A 307 -21.76 -0.75 -11.87
CA LEU A 307 -21.68 -2.09 -11.26
C LEU A 307 -21.36 -2.05 -9.76
N ARG A 308 -21.04 -0.89 -9.18
CA ARG A 308 -20.56 -0.71 -7.79
C ARG A 308 -19.29 -1.50 -7.48
N ILE A 309 -18.49 -1.79 -8.52
CA ILE A 309 -17.15 -2.36 -8.34
C ILE A 309 -16.22 -1.24 -7.91
N THR A 310 -16.31 -0.08 -8.56
CA THR A 310 -15.57 1.13 -8.19
C THR A 310 -16.43 2.16 -7.47
N LYS A 311 -15.78 3.10 -6.77
CA LYS A 311 -16.43 4.21 -6.03
C LYS A 311 -15.78 5.57 -6.31
N LEU A 312 -15.46 5.84 -7.57
CA LEU A 312 -14.83 7.10 -7.98
C LEU A 312 -15.84 8.26 -8.01
N PHE A 313 -17.12 7.98 -8.26
CA PHE A 313 -18.17 8.99 -8.46
C PHE A 313 -19.33 8.76 -7.50
N PRO A 314 -19.32 9.38 -6.30
CA PRO A 314 -20.34 9.15 -5.28
C PRO A 314 -21.76 9.45 -5.78
N VAL A 315 -21.93 10.34 -6.75
CA VAL A 315 -23.24 10.64 -7.36
C VAL A 315 -23.90 9.40 -7.95
N ILE A 316 -23.14 8.50 -8.58
CA ILE A 316 -23.68 7.29 -9.23
C ILE A 316 -24.12 6.26 -8.19
N ALA A 317 -23.48 6.23 -7.02
CA ALA A 317 -23.86 5.33 -5.93
C ALA A 317 -25.25 5.62 -5.36
N HIS A 318 -25.67 6.89 -5.37
CA HIS A 318 -26.96 7.37 -4.87
C HIS A 318 -28.09 7.35 -5.91
N MET A 319 -27.80 6.94 -7.16
CA MET A 319 -28.82 6.82 -8.20
C MET A 319 -29.76 5.64 -7.92
N ASP A 320 -31.02 5.78 -8.35
CA ASP A 320 -32.00 4.72 -8.29
C ASP A 320 -31.58 3.51 -9.14
N ASP A 321 -32.00 2.31 -8.71
CA ASP A 321 -31.61 1.06 -9.34
C ASP A 321 -31.99 0.96 -10.82
N LYS A 322 -33.09 1.63 -11.23
CA LYS A 322 -33.55 1.63 -12.62
C LYS A 322 -32.63 2.45 -13.51
N MET A 323 -32.28 3.67 -13.09
CA MET A 323 -31.33 4.50 -13.84
C MET A 323 -29.95 3.87 -13.90
N ARG A 324 -29.48 3.25 -12.82
CA ARG A 324 -28.18 2.54 -12.80
C ARG A 324 -28.12 1.38 -13.79
N LYS A 325 -29.15 0.54 -13.84
CA LYS A 325 -29.25 -0.53 -14.85
C LYS A 325 -29.30 0.02 -16.27
N ARG A 326 -30.01 1.13 -16.49
CA ARG A 326 -30.06 1.79 -17.80
C ARG A 326 -28.69 2.32 -18.21
N MET A 327 -27.98 2.99 -17.31
CA MET A 327 -26.61 3.45 -17.52
C MET A 327 -25.68 2.30 -17.88
N MET A 328 -25.73 1.21 -17.11
CA MET A 328 -24.93 0.00 -17.38
C MET A 328 -25.17 -0.54 -18.80
N VAL A 329 -26.43 -0.66 -19.22
CA VAL A 329 -26.76 -1.13 -20.58
C VAL A 329 -26.24 -0.14 -21.64
N ILE A 330 -26.45 1.17 -21.45
CA ILE A 330 -26.01 2.20 -22.40
C ILE A 330 -24.48 2.18 -22.55
N THR A 331 -23.74 2.24 -21.45
CA THR A 331 -22.26 2.27 -21.47
C THR A 331 -21.69 0.99 -22.04
N PHE A 332 -22.27 -0.16 -21.70
CA PHE A 332 -21.86 -1.45 -22.26
C PHE A 332 -22.13 -1.52 -23.77
N SER A 333 -23.29 -1.05 -24.24
CA SER A 333 -23.60 -1.00 -25.68
C SER A 333 -22.64 -0.09 -26.43
N ILE A 334 -22.28 1.08 -25.89
CA ILE A 334 -21.29 1.98 -26.52
C ILE A 334 -19.93 1.31 -26.60
N LEU A 335 -19.44 0.70 -25.50
CA LEU A 335 -18.18 -0.05 -25.49
C LEU A 335 -18.16 -1.18 -26.50
N PHE A 336 -19.25 -1.93 -26.60
CA PHE A 336 -19.37 -3.04 -27.55
C PHE A 336 -19.32 -2.56 -29.00
N ILE A 337 -19.98 -1.44 -29.32
CA ILE A 337 -19.94 -0.83 -30.65
C ILE A 337 -18.52 -0.33 -30.96
N LEU A 338 -17.86 0.36 -30.02
CA LEU A 338 -16.49 0.83 -30.20
C LEU A 338 -15.52 -0.34 -30.40
N ALA A 339 -15.63 -1.41 -29.61
CA ALA A 339 -14.83 -2.62 -29.77
C ALA A 339 -15.03 -3.28 -31.15
N GLY A 340 -16.25 -3.26 -31.69
CA GLY A 340 -16.52 -3.74 -33.05
C GLY A 340 -15.86 -2.86 -34.13
N ILE A 341 -15.88 -1.53 -33.95
CA ILE A 341 -15.19 -0.59 -34.84
C ILE A 341 -13.68 -0.84 -34.77
N GLU A 342 -13.11 -1.01 -33.59
CA GLU A 342 -11.68 -1.24 -33.40
C GLU A 342 -11.21 -2.59 -33.95
N ALA A 343 -11.99 -3.65 -33.79
CA ALA A 343 -11.73 -4.93 -34.45
C ALA A 343 -11.64 -4.77 -35.97
N SER A 344 -12.56 -3.97 -36.54
CA SER A 344 -12.58 -3.67 -37.97
C SER A 344 -11.38 -2.82 -38.40
N LEU A 345 -10.99 -1.82 -37.61
CA LEU A 345 -9.80 -1.00 -37.86
C LEU A 345 -8.51 -1.81 -37.73
N ALA A 346 -8.42 -2.71 -36.75
CA ALA A 346 -7.27 -3.62 -36.60
C ALA A 346 -7.12 -4.56 -37.80
N TYR A 347 -8.25 -5.08 -38.32
CA TYR A 347 -8.24 -5.83 -39.58
C TYR A 347 -7.78 -4.97 -40.77
N MET A 348 -8.28 -3.74 -40.87
CA MET A 348 -7.86 -2.79 -41.90
C MET A 348 -6.36 -2.49 -41.82
N ARG A 349 -5.80 -2.36 -40.63
CA ARG A 349 -4.35 -2.14 -40.43
C ARG A 349 -3.52 -3.23 -41.10
N ASP A 350 -3.92 -4.49 -40.92
CA ASP A 350 -3.22 -5.63 -41.49
C ASP A 350 -3.32 -5.61 -43.03
N LEU A 351 -4.51 -5.31 -43.57
CA LEU A 351 -4.71 -5.17 -45.02
C LEU A 351 -3.83 -4.06 -45.62
N LEU A 352 -3.75 -2.91 -44.95
CA LEU A 352 -2.91 -1.78 -45.39
C LEU A 352 -1.41 -2.07 -45.30
N ALA A 353 -1.00 -2.87 -44.31
CA ALA A 353 0.37 -3.35 -44.23
C ALA A 353 0.70 -4.27 -45.42
N LEU A 354 -0.22 -5.16 -45.80
CA LEU A 354 -0.07 -6.05 -46.95
C LEU A 354 0.07 -5.27 -48.26
N ASP A 355 -0.80 -4.29 -48.50
CA ASP A 355 -0.74 -3.49 -49.73
C ASP A 355 0.59 -2.74 -49.85
N ARG A 356 1.11 -2.21 -48.73
CA ARG A 356 2.42 -1.54 -48.70
C ARG A 356 3.58 -2.50 -48.93
N GLU A 357 3.54 -3.72 -48.40
CA GLU A 357 4.54 -4.75 -48.67
C GLU A 357 4.54 -5.15 -50.15
N ALA A 358 3.35 -5.42 -50.71
CA ALA A 358 3.18 -5.78 -52.10
C ALA A 358 3.68 -4.68 -53.05
N LEU A 359 3.34 -3.42 -52.76
CA LEU A 359 3.83 -2.26 -53.51
C LEU A 359 5.36 -2.15 -53.44
N LYS A 360 5.96 -2.28 -52.26
CA LYS A 360 7.43 -2.25 -52.10
C LYS A 360 8.12 -3.37 -52.88
N GLN A 361 7.55 -4.56 -52.86
CA GLN A 361 8.11 -5.72 -53.55
C GLN A 361 7.98 -5.60 -55.08
N SER A 362 6.86 -5.07 -55.56
CA SER A 362 6.66 -4.72 -56.96
C SER A 362 7.65 -3.64 -57.42
N LEU A 363 7.85 -2.59 -56.61
CA LEU A 363 8.82 -1.53 -56.90
C LEU A 363 10.28 -2.01 -56.85
N ALA A 364 10.58 -3.06 -56.08
CA ALA A 364 11.89 -3.71 -56.03
C ALA A 364 12.12 -4.72 -57.17
N GLY A 365 11.11 -4.97 -58.03
CA GLY A 365 11.21 -5.92 -59.14
C GLY A 365 11.27 -7.39 -58.71
N VAL A 366 10.89 -7.71 -57.47
CA VAL A 366 10.87 -9.07 -56.93
C VAL A 366 9.43 -9.62 -56.99
N SER A 367 9.23 -10.88 -57.39
CA SER A 367 7.91 -11.51 -57.37
C SER A 367 7.43 -11.71 -55.94
N ALA A 368 6.19 -11.28 -55.64
CA ALA A 368 5.57 -11.44 -54.34
C ALA A 368 5.40 -12.92 -53.96
N LEU A 369 5.99 -13.33 -52.83
CA LEU A 369 5.74 -14.64 -52.23
C LEU A 369 4.54 -14.50 -51.27
N ASN A 370 3.38 -14.98 -51.71
CA ASN A 370 2.20 -15.09 -50.85
C ASN A 370 2.49 -16.13 -49.76
N ALA A 371 2.49 -15.73 -48.48
CA ALA A 371 2.68 -16.69 -47.40
C ALA A 371 1.33 -17.32 -47.01
N GLU A 372 1.31 -18.65 -46.96
CA GLU A 372 0.10 -19.49 -46.89
C GLU A 372 -0.65 -19.43 -45.54
N PHE A 373 -0.02 -18.93 -44.46
CA PHE A 373 -0.58 -18.89 -43.10
C PHE A 373 -0.79 -17.46 -42.53
N ARG A 374 -1.01 -16.45 -43.37
CA ARG A 374 -1.13 -15.04 -42.93
C ARG A 374 -2.46 -14.67 -42.26
N TRP A 375 -3.49 -15.50 -42.34
CA TRP A 375 -4.78 -15.25 -41.67
C TRP A 375 -4.71 -15.32 -40.14
N ILE A 376 -3.71 -16.02 -39.59
CA ILE A 376 -3.51 -16.19 -38.14
C ILE A 376 -3.19 -14.81 -37.49
N PRO A 377 -2.20 -14.04 -37.97
CA PRO A 377 -1.99 -12.66 -37.53
C PRO A 377 -3.23 -11.77 -37.66
N SER A 378 -3.95 -11.80 -38.78
CA SER A 378 -5.11 -10.93 -39.02
C SER A 378 -6.23 -11.19 -38.02
N ILE A 379 -6.55 -12.47 -37.77
CA ILE A 379 -7.53 -12.85 -36.74
C ILE A 379 -7.04 -12.47 -35.34
N GLY A 380 -5.75 -12.70 -35.04
CA GLY A 380 -5.15 -12.32 -33.77
C GLY A 380 -5.27 -10.82 -33.48
N GLN A 381 -5.00 -9.96 -34.47
CA GLN A 381 -5.12 -8.52 -34.34
C GLN A 381 -6.58 -8.06 -34.22
N MET A 382 -7.50 -8.67 -34.98
CA MET A 382 -8.93 -8.35 -34.89
C MET A 382 -9.49 -8.72 -33.51
N VAL A 383 -9.17 -9.92 -33.01
CA VAL A 383 -9.57 -10.38 -31.66
C VAL A 383 -8.94 -9.47 -30.60
N MET A 384 -7.68 -9.10 -30.75
CA MET A 384 -7.02 -8.16 -29.84
C MET A 384 -7.70 -6.78 -29.86
N GLY A 385 -8.03 -6.24 -31.04
CA GLY A 385 -8.76 -4.98 -31.18
C GLY A 385 -10.17 -5.02 -30.58
N PHE A 386 -10.81 -6.18 -30.55
CA PHE A 386 -12.10 -6.35 -29.87
C PHE A 386 -11.97 -6.47 -28.34
N ILE A 387 -10.96 -7.20 -27.85
CA ILE A 387 -10.81 -7.51 -26.42
C ILE A 387 -10.17 -6.36 -25.64
N LEU A 388 -9.19 -5.66 -26.24
CA LEU A 388 -8.45 -4.59 -25.56
C LEU A 388 -9.37 -3.52 -24.97
N PRO A 389 -10.46 -3.09 -25.63
CA PRO A 389 -11.36 -2.13 -25.02
C PRO A 389 -11.96 -2.56 -23.68
N PHE A 390 -12.42 -3.80 -23.62
CA PHE A 390 -12.94 -4.35 -22.36
C PHE A 390 -11.85 -4.49 -21.31
N ALA A 391 -10.61 -4.83 -21.72
CA ALA A 391 -9.47 -4.87 -20.82
C ALA A 391 -9.12 -3.47 -20.26
N LEU A 392 -9.17 -2.43 -21.11
CA LEU A 392 -8.94 -1.04 -20.73
C LEU A 392 -10.06 -0.48 -19.83
N ALA A 393 -11.29 -0.98 -19.96
CA ALA A 393 -12.35 -0.64 -19.02
C ALA A 393 -11.98 -1.03 -17.57
N PHE A 394 -11.29 -2.15 -17.36
CA PHE A 394 -10.87 -2.61 -16.03
C PHE A 394 -9.81 -1.72 -15.36
N VAL A 395 -9.25 -0.75 -16.07
CA VAL A 395 -8.27 0.21 -15.54
C VAL A 395 -8.85 1.06 -14.40
N ALA A 396 -10.18 1.21 -14.33
CA ALA A 396 -10.81 1.95 -13.24
C ALA A 396 -10.53 1.34 -11.85
N ILE A 397 -10.39 0.00 -11.74
CA ILE A 397 -10.14 -0.70 -10.47
C ILE A 397 -8.78 -0.32 -9.86
N PRO A 398 -7.64 -0.52 -10.55
CA PRO A 398 -6.35 -0.06 -10.05
C PRO A 398 -6.27 1.46 -9.96
N LEU A 399 -6.96 2.21 -10.83
CA LEU A 399 -7.00 3.67 -10.76
C LEU A 399 -7.63 4.17 -9.44
N GLU A 400 -8.74 3.58 -8.99
CA GLU A 400 -9.35 3.92 -7.69
C GLU A 400 -8.38 3.63 -6.53
N SER A 401 -7.81 2.43 -6.52
CA SER A 401 -6.83 2.04 -5.50
C SER A 401 -5.62 2.98 -5.50
N PHE A 402 -5.14 3.38 -6.68
CA PHE A 402 -4.06 4.32 -6.86
C PHE A 402 -4.43 5.72 -6.36
N ILE A 403 -5.64 6.23 -6.65
CA ILE A 403 -6.10 7.53 -6.17
C ILE A 403 -6.15 7.56 -4.64
N HIS A 404 -6.73 6.54 -4.00
CA HIS A 404 -6.78 6.46 -2.53
C HIS A 404 -5.39 6.39 -1.91
N ALA A 405 -4.53 5.52 -2.42
CA ALA A 405 -3.17 5.35 -1.91
C ALA A 405 -2.29 6.58 -2.19
N SER A 406 -2.44 7.22 -3.36
CA SER A 406 -1.68 8.40 -3.76
C SER A 406 -1.93 9.57 -2.81
N ARG A 407 -3.15 9.74 -2.29
CA ARG A 407 -3.45 10.78 -1.29
C ARG A 407 -2.55 10.64 -0.05
N THR A 408 -2.38 9.42 0.45
CA THR A 408 -1.52 9.12 1.60
C THR A 408 -0.04 9.33 1.26
N VAL A 409 0.40 8.80 0.12
CA VAL A 409 1.81 8.90 -0.33
C VAL A 409 2.21 10.35 -0.62
N LEU A 410 1.36 11.14 -1.28
CA LEU A 410 1.55 12.57 -1.50
C LEU A 410 1.63 13.36 -0.19
N GLY A 411 0.84 12.95 0.81
CA GLY A 411 0.95 13.49 2.17
C GLY A 411 2.35 13.27 2.75
N VAL A 412 2.85 12.04 2.72
CA VAL A 412 4.20 11.69 3.19
C VAL A 412 5.28 12.43 2.38
N MET A 413 5.13 12.49 1.06
CA MET A 413 6.04 13.20 0.16
C MET A 413 6.07 14.70 0.45
N THR A 414 4.93 15.32 0.73
CA THR A 414 4.85 16.75 1.13
C THR A 414 5.66 17.01 2.40
N VAL A 415 5.54 16.14 3.41
CA VAL A 415 6.34 16.25 4.64
C VAL A 415 7.84 16.09 4.33
N ALA A 416 8.21 15.13 3.48
CA ALA A 416 9.61 14.94 3.09
C ALA A 416 10.19 16.16 2.34
N VAL A 417 9.41 16.77 1.44
CA VAL A 417 9.78 18.00 0.72
C VAL A 417 9.94 19.17 1.69
N LEU A 418 9.00 19.37 2.61
CA LEU A 418 9.10 20.42 3.63
C LEU A 418 10.33 20.22 4.52
N ARG A 419 10.60 18.98 4.95
CA ARG A 419 11.80 18.64 5.73
C ARG A 419 13.09 18.94 4.97
N THR A 420 13.13 18.62 3.69
CA THR A 420 14.28 18.92 2.81
C THR A 420 14.46 20.42 2.65
N LEU A 421 13.37 21.17 2.45
CA LEU A 421 13.39 22.63 2.36
C LEU A 421 13.91 23.28 3.65
N ILE A 422 13.54 22.77 4.82
CA ILE A 422 14.07 23.23 6.11
C ILE A 422 15.58 23.05 6.18
N ILE A 423 16.09 21.90 5.73
CA ILE A 423 17.53 21.62 5.69
C ILE A 423 18.23 22.58 4.72
N CYS A 424 17.70 22.76 3.50
CA CYS A 424 18.24 23.69 2.50
C CYS A 424 18.28 25.13 3.02
N LEU A 425 17.20 25.62 3.63
CA LEU A 425 17.15 26.97 4.22
C LEU A 425 18.21 27.14 5.32
N ARG A 426 18.38 26.14 6.20
CA ARG A 426 19.41 26.17 7.25
C ARG A 426 20.82 26.16 6.66
N LEU A 427 21.05 25.36 5.62
CA LEU A 427 22.33 25.26 4.94
C LEU A 427 22.68 26.57 4.23
N VAL A 428 21.77 27.13 3.42
CA VAL A 428 21.96 28.39 2.70
C VAL A 428 22.20 29.54 3.68
N GLY A 429 21.44 29.59 4.78
CA GLY A 429 21.68 30.57 5.85
C GLY A 429 23.10 30.44 6.43
N GLY A 430 23.52 29.22 6.77
CA GLY A 430 24.87 28.94 7.28
C GLY A 430 25.98 29.32 6.29
N LEU A 431 25.81 28.96 5.02
CA LEU A 431 26.74 29.30 3.94
C LEU A 431 26.83 30.81 3.73
N ALA A 432 25.71 31.54 3.74
CA ALA A 432 25.72 33.00 3.62
C ALA A 432 26.50 33.66 4.77
N HIS A 433 26.36 33.14 5.99
CA HIS A 433 27.12 33.64 7.14
C HIS A 433 28.63 33.36 7.00
N GLN A 434 29.00 32.17 6.52
CA GLN A 434 30.40 31.82 6.33
C GLN A 434 31.01 32.55 5.13
N LEU A 435 30.30 32.67 4.03
CA LEU A 435 30.71 33.42 2.84
C LEU A 435 30.93 34.90 3.17
N SER A 436 30.07 35.49 4.00
CA SER A 436 30.26 36.84 4.51
C SER A 436 31.58 36.99 5.30
N LYS A 437 31.94 36.00 6.13
CA LYS A 437 33.25 35.99 6.81
C LYS A 437 34.40 35.81 5.83
N MET A 438 34.28 34.89 4.87
CA MET A 438 35.32 34.66 3.85
C MET A 438 35.54 35.90 2.97
N LEU A 439 34.46 36.59 2.56
CA LEU A 439 34.53 37.82 1.80
C LEU A 439 35.23 38.93 2.59
N VAL A 440 34.99 38.99 3.91
CA VAL A 440 35.75 39.88 4.80
C VAL A 440 37.24 39.55 4.79
N PHE A 441 37.62 38.27 4.94
CA PHE A 441 39.02 37.86 4.87
C PHE A 441 39.66 38.11 3.50
N GLY A 442 38.93 37.84 2.41
CA GLY A 442 39.40 38.10 1.05
C GLY A 442 39.57 39.59 0.76
N TYR A 443 38.65 40.41 1.27
CA TYR A 443 38.74 41.86 1.21
C TYR A 443 39.95 42.39 1.99
N ASP A 444 40.19 41.87 3.20
CA ASP A 444 41.39 42.20 3.98
C ASP A 444 42.67 41.80 3.21
N MET A 445 42.74 40.59 2.64
CA MET A 445 43.88 40.10 1.86
C MET A 445 44.21 40.99 0.65
N LEU A 446 43.18 41.48 -0.06
CA LEU A 446 43.33 42.36 -1.22
C LEU A 446 43.95 43.72 -0.83
N ILE A 447 43.63 44.20 0.37
CA ILE A 447 44.18 45.44 0.94
C ILE A 447 45.61 45.24 1.47
N THR A 448 45.98 44.05 1.96
CA THR A 448 47.32 43.82 2.53
C THR A 448 48.44 43.74 1.47
N VAL A 449 48.16 43.31 0.24
CA VAL A 449 49.18 43.12 -0.83
C VAL A 449 49.88 44.44 -1.22
N PRO A 450 49.17 45.57 -1.43
CA PRO A 450 49.83 46.86 -1.67
C PRO A 450 50.61 47.38 -0.44
N LEU A 451 50.05 47.20 0.76
CA LEU A 451 50.61 47.72 2.02
C LEU A 451 51.86 46.95 2.48
N SER A 452 51.99 45.67 2.16
CA SER A 452 53.20 44.89 2.46
C SER A 452 54.36 45.27 1.54
N LEU A 453 54.08 45.54 0.25
CA LEU A 453 55.06 46.08 -0.70
C LEU A 453 55.60 47.44 -0.23
N GLU A 454 54.70 48.33 0.23
CA GLU A 454 55.08 49.62 0.80
C GLU A 454 55.94 49.48 2.05
N LYS A 455 55.58 48.59 2.98
CA LYS A 455 56.37 48.34 4.20
C LYS A 455 57.74 47.71 3.90
N LEU A 456 57.85 46.79 2.95
CA LEU A 456 59.12 46.20 2.50
C LEU A 456 60.04 47.24 1.86
N VAL A 457 59.50 48.12 1.02
CA VAL A 457 60.26 49.24 0.43
C VAL A 457 60.70 50.23 1.51
N ARG A 458 59.82 50.55 2.47
CA ARG A 458 60.13 51.49 3.56
C ARG A 458 61.14 50.90 4.57
N GLN A 459 61.07 49.61 4.86
CA GLN A 459 62.07 48.91 5.68
C GLN A 459 63.42 48.81 4.95
N GLY A 460 63.44 48.57 3.63
CA GLY A 460 64.67 48.61 2.84
C GLY A 460 65.33 50.00 2.77
N ILE A 461 64.52 51.07 2.77
CA ILE A 461 65.00 52.46 2.84
C ILE A 461 65.53 52.78 4.26
N ASN A 462 64.83 52.37 5.31
CA ASN A 462 65.27 52.59 6.70
C ASN A 462 66.52 51.78 7.06
N ALA A 463 66.65 50.53 6.60
CA ALA A 463 67.86 49.72 6.79
C ALA A 463 69.08 50.31 6.06
N ARG A 464 68.87 50.93 4.89
CA ARG A 464 69.89 51.75 4.21
C ARG A 464 70.22 53.03 4.98
N HIS A 465 69.25 53.62 5.68
CA HIS A 465 69.48 54.81 6.48
C HIS A 465 70.26 54.50 7.75
N GLU A 466 69.96 53.41 8.46
CA GLU A 466 70.73 52.93 9.62
C GLU A 466 72.15 52.52 9.23
N SER A 467 72.34 51.89 8.08
CA SER A 467 73.67 51.56 7.54
C SER A 467 74.51 52.81 7.20
N ARG A 468 73.86 53.94 6.89
CA ARG A 468 74.51 55.23 6.57
C ARG A 468 74.84 56.03 7.84
N VAL A 469 74.06 55.87 8.90
CA VAL A 469 74.34 56.47 10.22
C VAL A 469 75.41 55.66 10.97
N ALA A 470 75.44 54.33 10.83
CA ALA A 470 76.50 53.48 11.38
C ALA A 470 77.88 53.72 10.74
N GLY A 471 77.93 54.23 9.50
CA GLY A 471 79.17 54.55 8.78
C GLY A 471 79.82 55.90 9.15
N SER A 472 79.32 56.62 10.16
CA SER A 472 79.84 57.95 10.55
C SER A 472 80.14 58.10 12.05
N ALA A 473 80.22 57.00 12.80
CA ALA A 473 80.61 57.03 14.21
C ALA A 473 81.56 55.89 14.58
N GLU A 474 82.85 56.10 14.31
CA GLU A 474 84.00 55.42 14.92
C GLU A 474 85.04 56.54 15.15
N GLN A 475 85.48 56.88 16.37
CA GLN A 475 86.25 56.05 17.28
C GLN A 475 86.20 56.54 18.76
N PRO A 476 86.65 55.71 19.72
CA PRO A 476 86.17 55.68 21.11
C PRO A 476 87.12 56.37 22.12
N VAL A 477 86.58 56.71 23.30
CA VAL A 477 87.37 56.90 24.53
C VAL A 477 86.79 56.02 25.63
N VAL A 478 87.69 55.40 26.37
CA VAL A 478 87.54 54.20 27.19
C VAL A 478 87.62 54.55 28.70
N LEU A 479 86.74 53.88 29.47
CA LEU A 479 86.79 53.47 30.90
C LEU A 479 86.81 54.50 32.06
N SER A 480 85.86 54.32 33.00
CA SER A 480 86.07 53.83 34.39
C SER A 480 84.68 53.56 35.04
N ALA A 481 84.38 52.34 35.52
CA ALA A 481 84.44 51.86 36.92
C ALA A 481 83.59 52.75 37.89
N GLU A 482 82.65 52.30 38.73
CA GLU A 482 82.41 51.06 39.50
C GLU A 482 80.96 51.09 40.12
N PRO A 483 80.50 50.06 40.86
CA PRO A 483 79.09 49.78 41.20
C PRO A 483 78.68 50.21 42.62
N THR A 484 77.37 50.34 42.93
CA THR A 484 76.81 49.97 44.26
C THR A 484 75.28 49.93 44.33
N ASP A 485 74.84 49.09 45.26
CA ASP A 485 73.51 48.69 45.72
C ASP A 485 72.54 49.80 46.16
N SER A 486 71.24 49.47 46.12
CA SER A 486 70.25 49.51 47.22
C SER A 486 68.82 49.52 46.63
N ALA A 487 68.03 48.45 46.78
CA ALA A 487 67.22 48.08 47.94
C ALA A 487 66.02 49.02 48.20
N LEU A 488 64.80 48.47 48.05
CA LEU A 488 63.53 48.70 48.78
C LEU A 488 62.39 48.16 47.87
N GLU A 489 61.77 47.00 48.16
CA GLU A 489 60.59 46.85 49.05
C GLU A 489 59.49 47.88 48.75
N SER A 490 58.19 47.58 48.62
CA SER A 490 57.40 46.39 48.90
C SER A 490 55.95 46.62 48.42
N GLN A 491 55.26 45.51 48.14
CA GLN A 491 53.84 45.18 48.46
C GLN A 491 52.70 46.19 48.24
N LEU A 492 51.64 45.71 47.57
CA LEU A 492 50.27 45.46 48.12
C LEU A 492 49.34 45.04 46.96
N ALA A 493 48.91 43.77 46.89
CA ALA A 493 47.58 43.27 47.30
C ALA A 493 46.43 43.96 46.53
N ASP A 494 45.58 43.27 45.77
CA ASP A 494 44.49 42.47 46.34
C ASP A 494 43.84 41.51 45.30
N LYS A 495 43.29 40.39 45.78
CA LYS A 495 42.47 39.35 45.10
C LYS A 495 41.35 39.01 46.11
N PRO A 496 40.30 38.22 45.81
CA PRO A 496 39.46 38.03 44.62
C PRO A 496 37.96 38.05 45.00
N ARG A 497 37.03 37.74 44.08
CA ARG A 497 35.78 37.06 44.48
C ARG A 497 35.24 36.11 43.41
N ALA A 498 35.17 34.84 43.78
CA ALA A 498 34.47 33.77 43.10
C ALA A 498 32.98 33.78 43.44
N SER A 499 32.13 33.27 42.54
CA SER A 499 30.97 32.50 42.99
C SER A 499 30.74 31.31 42.04
N ARG A 500 30.34 30.22 42.68
CA ARG A 500 30.35 28.83 42.24
C ARG A 500 28.88 28.39 42.20
N ARG A 501 28.44 27.66 41.17
CA ARG A 501 27.47 26.59 41.40
C ARG A 501 27.60 25.49 40.35
N ARG A 502 27.56 24.27 40.85
CA ARG A 502 27.97 23.00 40.26
C ARG A 502 26.92 21.97 40.68
N THR A 503 26.49 21.10 39.77
CA THR A 503 25.90 19.77 40.02
C THR A 503 25.90 19.02 38.67
N LYS A 504 26.93 18.23 38.32
CA LYS A 504 27.13 16.75 38.51
C LYS A 504 25.94 15.90 38.05
N THR A 505 25.96 15.29 36.85
CA THR A 505 26.43 13.91 36.47
C THR A 505 25.78 12.73 37.21
N ALA A 506 25.17 11.81 36.45
CA ALA A 506 25.22 10.35 36.70
C ALA A 506 24.69 9.53 35.48
N ALA A 507 25.54 8.63 35.00
CA ALA A 507 25.28 7.26 34.50
C ALA A 507 26.35 6.37 35.21
N PRO A 508 26.34 5.02 35.21
CA PRO A 508 25.58 4.08 34.38
C PRO A 508 25.08 2.78 35.10
N ASP A 509 24.62 1.82 34.28
CA ASP A 509 24.54 0.35 34.44
C ASP A 509 23.51 -0.32 35.37
N THR A 510 22.69 -1.19 34.77
CA THR A 510 22.40 -2.55 35.28
C THR A 510 22.06 -3.50 34.13
N ASP A 511 22.75 -4.64 34.15
CA ASP A 511 22.59 -5.83 33.33
C ASP A 511 21.72 -6.87 34.07
N LEU A 512 21.17 -7.85 33.33
CA LEU A 512 20.63 -9.16 33.75
C LEU A 512 19.29 -9.26 34.51
N ALA A 513 18.29 -9.92 33.89
CA ALA A 513 17.87 -11.30 34.21
C ALA A 513 16.54 -11.71 33.53
N ALA A 514 16.47 -12.98 33.14
CA ALA A 514 15.34 -13.68 32.54
C ALA A 514 14.31 -14.19 33.57
N GLN A 515 13.03 -14.32 33.19
CA GLN A 515 12.17 -15.53 33.32
C GLN A 515 10.66 -15.23 33.22
N GLN A 516 9.97 -16.05 32.41
CA GLN A 516 8.60 -16.59 32.55
C GLN A 516 7.40 -15.63 32.61
N ASN A 517 6.61 -15.57 31.53
CA ASN A 517 5.41 -16.40 31.30
C ASN A 517 4.94 -16.29 29.85
#